data_AF-A0A512BNW4-F1
#
_entry.id   AF-A0A512BNW4-F1
#
_cell.length_a   1.000
_cell.length_b   1.000
_cell.length_c   1.000
_cell.angle_alpha   90.00
_cell.angle_beta   90.00
_cell.angle_gamma   90.00
#
_symmetry.space_group_name_H-M   'P 1'
#
loop_
_entity.id
_entity.type
_entity.pdbx_description
1 polymer ?
#
loop_
_entity_poly.entity_id
_entity_poly.type
_entity_poly.pdbx_seq_one_letter_code
_entity_poly.pdbx_strand_id
1 'polypeptide(L)'
;MHTPLATIGRAPREPQKSKRFPLGRAAMGLITLAGGALASSAPAEAHVKWFAPYIVGAAPQPVAATLTNPWFWTGILLVLGFFIATVMLERRPVGQGALSVLDKATSPLWSRSDDFMRVTFGAFFVAIFAVGGVYLTPDLKTNSEVISWAQLLIAACVFSRRTMPIAAGGIIALWVVALRDYDLFHLLDYLALGVGVAGYLVLASTDNPKWRARRFLVLRWGVAIALMWSSLEKFAYPNWFYPLVEEKPFLTFGMPRDVFIPMAGVSEFTLGFGLLWTPLVRRLSAVSLLVIFFTAVYPFGRIDLVGHALIMAVLFLIAADPCRDARAASMVKFRGAMPKIGNLVTVPAGLAVALVVLVSGYWGLHGTIYGANGEYASPTSEISTHSHDPEHPHGPAAPGESGGAVGSNRTGSHSHH
;
A
#
# COMPACT_ATOMS: atom_id res chain seq x y z
N MET A 1 30.34 -30.88 -63.09
CA MET A 1 30.94 -29.68 -62.50
C MET A 1 29.84 -28.90 -61.79
N HIS A 2 29.71 -29.05 -60.47
CA HIS A 2 28.92 -28.14 -59.64
C HIS A 2 29.66 -27.97 -58.31
N THR A 3 30.16 -26.76 -58.11
CA THR A 3 30.94 -26.26 -56.98
C THR A 3 30.03 -26.08 -55.76
N PRO A 4 30.42 -26.48 -54.54
CA PRO A 4 29.70 -26.10 -53.33
C PRO A 4 30.16 -24.72 -52.85
N LEU A 5 29.20 -23.80 -52.65
CA LEU A 5 29.42 -22.49 -52.03
C LEU A 5 29.49 -22.66 -50.51
N ALA A 6 30.66 -22.40 -49.95
CA ALA A 6 30.92 -22.39 -48.52
C ALA A 6 30.22 -21.20 -47.84
N THR A 7 29.38 -21.50 -46.85
CA THR A 7 28.78 -20.52 -45.95
C THR A 7 29.81 -20.08 -44.92
N ILE A 8 30.29 -18.84 -45.06
CA ILE A 8 31.21 -18.19 -44.12
C ILE A 8 30.48 -17.93 -42.80
N GLY A 9 30.91 -18.60 -41.73
CA GLY A 9 30.46 -18.35 -40.36
C GLY A 9 30.88 -16.96 -39.87
N ARG A 10 29.92 -16.15 -39.43
CA ARG A 10 30.21 -14.90 -38.70
C ARG A 10 30.67 -15.24 -37.28
N ALA A 11 31.89 -14.83 -36.94
CA ALA A 11 32.40 -14.85 -35.58
C ALA A 11 31.58 -13.92 -34.64
N PRO A 12 31.53 -14.20 -33.32
CA PRO A 12 30.80 -13.38 -32.36
C PRO A 12 31.47 -12.01 -32.21
N ARG A 13 30.67 -10.93 -32.25
CA ARG A 13 31.13 -9.55 -31.97
C ARG A 13 31.50 -9.40 -30.50
N GLU A 14 32.70 -8.90 -30.22
CA GLU A 14 33.11 -8.49 -28.87
C GLU A 14 32.23 -7.33 -28.33
N PRO A 15 31.98 -7.27 -27.00
CA PRO A 15 31.21 -6.21 -26.39
C PRO A 15 32.00 -4.89 -26.37
N GLN A 16 31.43 -3.87 -27.01
CA GLN A 16 31.93 -2.51 -27.08
C GLN A 16 31.96 -1.87 -25.68
N LYS A 17 33.14 -1.41 -25.24
CA LYS A 17 33.35 -0.70 -23.96
C LYS A 17 32.45 0.55 -23.89
N SER A 18 31.64 0.66 -22.83
CA SER A 18 30.76 1.80 -22.60
C SER A 18 31.55 3.08 -22.32
N LYS A 19 31.21 4.16 -23.02
CA LYS A 19 31.71 5.51 -22.72
C LYS A 19 31.07 5.99 -21.41
N ARG A 20 31.89 6.36 -20.43
CA ARG A 20 31.46 6.99 -19.17
C ARG A 20 30.93 8.40 -19.47
N PHE A 21 29.68 8.67 -19.07
CA PHE A 21 29.12 10.02 -19.05
C PHE A 21 29.66 10.79 -17.83
N PRO A 22 30.06 12.07 -17.96
CA PRO A 22 30.58 12.84 -16.84
C PRO A 22 29.44 13.31 -15.93
N LEU A 23 29.36 12.76 -14.72
CA LEU A 23 28.39 13.09 -13.66
C LEU A 23 28.58 14.47 -13.01
N GLY A 24 29.53 15.29 -13.48
CA GLY A 24 30.03 16.45 -12.72
C GLY A 24 29.24 17.75 -12.81
N ARG A 25 28.18 17.86 -13.62
CA ARG A 25 27.52 19.17 -13.87
C ARG A 25 26.00 19.20 -13.65
N ALA A 26 25.33 18.05 -13.56
CA ALA A 26 23.88 17.99 -13.30
C ALA A 26 23.52 18.09 -11.80
N ALA A 27 24.46 17.77 -10.90
CA ALA A 27 24.23 17.77 -9.45
C ALA A 27 24.17 19.18 -8.83
N MET A 28 24.68 20.20 -9.51
CA MET A 28 24.82 21.55 -8.95
C MET A 28 23.64 22.49 -9.24
N GLY A 29 22.74 22.10 -10.15
CA GLY A 29 21.52 22.86 -10.47
C GLY A 29 20.31 22.56 -9.56
N LEU A 30 20.38 21.50 -8.74
CA LEU A 30 19.29 21.07 -7.87
C LEU A 30 19.33 21.72 -6.46
N ILE A 31 20.46 22.33 -6.08
CA ILE A 31 20.65 22.92 -4.75
C ILE A 31 20.07 24.35 -4.69
N THR A 32 19.99 25.06 -5.82
CA THR A 32 19.52 26.46 -5.86
C THR A 32 18.00 26.63 -5.98
N LEU A 33 17.25 25.58 -6.32
CA LEU A 33 15.77 25.63 -6.36
C LEU A 33 15.10 25.23 -5.02
N ALA A 34 15.84 24.61 -4.10
CA ALA A 34 15.32 24.22 -2.78
C ALA A 34 15.23 25.39 -1.78
N GLY A 35 15.98 26.49 -2.01
CA GLY A 35 16.03 27.63 -1.09
C GLY A 35 14.87 28.62 -1.19
N GLY A 36 14.02 28.53 -2.23
CA GLY A 36 12.96 29.51 -2.50
C GLY A 36 11.57 29.16 -1.97
N ALA A 37 11.36 27.94 -1.46
CA ALA A 37 10.03 27.43 -1.10
C ALA A 37 9.81 27.29 0.43
N LEU A 38 10.55 28.06 1.23
CA LEU A 38 10.41 28.07 2.70
C LEU A 38 9.44 29.15 3.23
N ALA A 39 8.65 29.78 2.37
CA ALA A 39 7.63 30.74 2.81
C ALA A 39 6.24 30.09 2.81
N SER A 40 5.70 29.94 4.01
CA SER A 40 4.30 29.60 4.35
C SER A 40 3.78 28.24 3.89
N SER A 41 4.10 27.19 4.64
CA SER A 41 3.24 26.01 4.72
C SER A 41 2.42 26.08 6.00
N ALA A 42 1.14 26.44 5.88
CA ALA A 42 0.15 26.16 6.93
C ALA A 42 0.12 24.66 7.23
N PRO A 43 -0.26 24.23 8.45
CA PRO A 43 -0.47 22.81 8.75
C PRO A 43 -1.55 22.30 7.79
N ALA A 44 -1.16 21.36 6.93
CA ALA A 44 -2.06 20.71 5.99
C ALA A 44 -2.45 19.38 6.60
N GLU A 45 -3.71 19.32 7.05
CA GLU A 45 -4.41 18.15 7.57
C GLU A 45 -4.27 16.96 6.61
N ALA A 46 -3.88 15.82 7.17
CA ALA A 46 -3.32 14.68 6.47
C ALA A 46 -4.27 13.49 6.49
N HIS A 47 -4.47 12.85 5.34
CA HIS A 47 -5.55 11.88 5.21
C HIS A 47 -5.19 10.53 4.47
N VAL A 48 -5.22 9.30 5.09
CA VAL A 48 -6.06 8.07 4.72
C VAL A 48 -5.71 6.75 5.48
N LYS A 49 -6.72 6.16 6.18
CA LYS A 49 -6.80 5.45 7.52
C LYS A 49 -7.21 6.40 8.68
N TRP A 50 -7.27 7.69 8.39
CA TRP A 50 -6.89 8.77 9.31
C TRP A 50 -8.03 9.72 9.79
N PHE A 51 -9.35 9.42 9.67
CA PHE A 51 -10.42 10.44 9.94
C PHE A 51 -11.45 10.13 11.01
N ALA A 52 -11.39 8.96 11.62
CA ALA A 52 -12.23 8.68 12.77
C ALA A 52 -11.34 8.26 13.92
N PRO A 53 -11.64 8.70 15.15
CA PRO A 53 -11.06 8.10 16.34
C PRO A 53 -11.18 6.58 16.22
N TYR A 54 -10.05 5.90 16.22
CA TYR A 54 -10.02 4.45 16.24
C TYR A 54 -9.41 3.99 17.57
N ILE A 55 -9.86 2.82 18.00
CA ILE A 55 -9.41 2.20 19.23
C ILE A 55 -8.89 0.83 18.82
N VAL A 56 -7.57 0.64 18.88
CA VAL A 56 -6.92 -0.58 18.39
C VAL A 56 -7.44 -1.82 19.13
N GLY A 57 -7.71 -1.71 20.42
CA GLY A 57 -8.25 -2.80 21.25
C GLY A 57 -9.76 -3.00 21.15
N ALA A 58 -10.49 -2.19 20.37
CA ALA A 58 -11.94 -2.35 20.22
C ALA A 58 -12.25 -3.70 19.56
N ALA A 59 -13.21 -4.44 20.10
CA ALA A 59 -13.60 -5.70 19.52
C ALA A 59 -14.10 -5.50 18.07
N PRO A 60 -13.56 -6.25 17.09
CA PRO A 60 -14.11 -6.25 15.75
C PRO A 60 -15.54 -6.80 15.81
N GLN A 61 -16.41 -6.33 14.93
CA GLN A 61 -17.74 -6.91 14.80
C GLN A 61 -17.63 -8.42 14.50
N PRO A 62 -18.60 -9.24 14.96
CA PRO A 62 -18.59 -10.67 14.67
C PRO A 62 -18.52 -10.92 13.17
N VAL A 63 -17.71 -11.90 12.73
CA VAL A 63 -17.60 -12.30 11.31
C VAL A 63 -18.98 -12.60 10.70
N ALA A 64 -19.92 -13.09 11.52
CA ALA A 64 -21.30 -13.31 11.13
C ALA A 64 -21.97 -12.06 10.53
N ALA A 65 -21.68 -10.85 11.03
CA ALA A 65 -22.23 -9.59 10.51
C ALA A 65 -21.81 -9.36 9.04
N THR A 66 -20.55 -9.67 8.69
CA THR A 66 -20.07 -9.61 7.31
C THR A 66 -20.72 -10.68 6.44
N LEU A 67 -20.83 -11.91 6.96
CA LEU A 67 -21.40 -13.04 6.22
C LEU A 67 -22.91 -12.92 5.99
N THR A 68 -23.64 -12.21 6.83
CA THR A 68 -25.07 -11.94 6.64
C THR A 68 -25.32 -10.67 5.81
N ASN A 69 -24.29 -9.87 5.52
CA ASN A 69 -24.43 -8.65 4.74
C ASN A 69 -24.62 -8.98 3.23
N PRO A 70 -25.78 -8.64 2.62
CA PRO A 70 -26.04 -8.93 1.22
C PRO A 70 -25.11 -8.17 0.25
N TRP A 71 -24.62 -6.98 0.65
CA TRP A 71 -23.72 -6.16 -0.18
C TRP A 71 -22.31 -6.72 -0.22
N PHE A 72 -21.87 -7.41 0.83
CA PHE A 72 -20.63 -8.20 0.80
C PHE A 72 -20.70 -9.27 -0.30
N TRP A 73 -21.75 -10.10 -0.31
CA TRP A 73 -21.91 -11.14 -1.33
C TRP A 73 -22.14 -10.58 -2.73
N THR A 74 -22.87 -9.47 -2.85
CA THR A 74 -23.05 -8.77 -4.12
C THR A 74 -21.69 -8.32 -4.68
N GLY A 75 -20.85 -7.71 -3.84
CA GLY A 75 -19.47 -7.36 -4.22
C GLY A 75 -18.66 -8.57 -4.66
N ILE A 76 -18.73 -9.68 -3.90
CA ILE A 76 -18.01 -10.92 -4.23
C ILE A 76 -18.47 -11.47 -5.58
N LEU A 77 -19.77 -11.52 -5.84
CA LEU A 77 -20.32 -12.00 -7.12
C LEU A 77 -19.88 -11.13 -8.30
N LEU A 78 -19.91 -9.81 -8.15
CA LEU A 78 -19.47 -8.87 -9.18
C LEU A 78 -17.98 -9.07 -9.51
N VAL A 79 -17.13 -9.17 -8.49
CA VAL A 79 -15.69 -9.34 -8.70
C VAL A 79 -15.36 -10.73 -9.26
N LEU A 80 -16.02 -11.79 -8.79
CA LEU A 80 -15.86 -13.13 -9.38
C LEU A 80 -16.26 -13.12 -10.86
N GLY A 81 -17.37 -12.48 -11.21
CA GLY A 81 -17.79 -12.28 -12.60
C GLY A 81 -16.72 -11.56 -13.41
N PHE A 82 -16.19 -10.44 -12.89
CA PHE A 82 -15.13 -9.68 -13.54
C PHE A 82 -13.83 -10.48 -13.72
N PHE A 83 -13.38 -11.20 -12.70
CA PHE A 83 -12.13 -11.97 -12.75
C PHE A 83 -12.26 -13.16 -13.70
N ILE A 84 -13.38 -13.88 -13.66
CA ILE A 84 -13.66 -14.99 -14.58
C ILE A 84 -13.71 -14.47 -16.02
N ALA A 85 -14.45 -13.37 -16.27
CA ALA A 85 -14.52 -12.75 -17.59
C ALA A 85 -13.14 -12.30 -18.10
N THR A 86 -12.33 -11.69 -17.22
CA THR A 86 -10.97 -11.24 -17.55
C THR A 86 -10.05 -12.42 -17.87
N VAL A 87 -10.11 -13.51 -17.11
CA VAL A 87 -9.35 -14.74 -17.40
C VAL A 87 -9.80 -15.38 -18.72
N MET A 88 -11.10 -15.37 -19.01
CA MET A 88 -11.61 -15.83 -20.31
C MET A 88 -11.14 -14.96 -21.46
N LEU A 89 -11.08 -13.64 -21.27
CA LEU A 89 -10.60 -12.68 -22.27
C LEU A 89 -9.09 -12.81 -22.49
N GLU A 90 -8.31 -13.01 -21.42
CA GLU A 90 -6.85 -13.20 -21.45
C GLU A 90 -6.46 -14.37 -22.37
N ARG A 91 -7.25 -15.45 -22.35
CA ARG A 91 -7.04 -16.65 -23.18
C ARG A 91 -7.35 -16.43 -24.67
N ARG A 92 -8.03 -15.33 -25.02
CA ARG A 92 -8.40 -14.99 -26.41
C ARG A 92 -7.32 -14.11 -27.06
N PRO A 93 -7.27 -14.01 -28.41
CA PRO A 93 -6.35 -13.12 -29.12
C PRO A 93 -6.44 -11.65 -28.66
N VAL A 94 -7.64 -11.19 -28.30
CA VAL A 94 -7.87 -9.83 -27.77
C VAL A 94 -7.11 -9.60 -26.47
N GLY A 95 -7.17 -10.53 -25.51
CA GLY A 95 -6.45 -10.42 -24.25
C GLY A 95 -4.93 -10.51 -24.42
N GLN A 96 -4.45 -11.38 -25.31
CA GLN A 96 -3.02 -11.44 -25.67
C GLN A 96 -2.53 -10.17 -26.38
N GLY A 97 -3.39 -9.56 -27.20
CA GLY A 97 -3.16 -8.25 -27.81
C GLY A 97 -3.05 -7.16 -26.74
N ALA A 98 -4.00 -7.10 -25.80
CA ALA A 98 -3.97 -6.15 -24.69
C ALA A 98 -2.70 -6.28 -23.84
N LEU A 99 -2.29 -7.51 -23.49
CA LEU A 99 -1.02 -7.75 -22.78
C LEU A 99 0.20 -7.29 -23.59
N SER A 100 0.20 -7.47 -24.91
CA SER A 100 1.30 -7.03 -25.77
C SER A 100 1.37 -5.50 -25.90
N VAL A 101 0.23 -4.82 -25.93
CA VAL A 101 0.17 -3.35 -25.87
C VAL A 101 0.71 -2.87 -24.53
N LEU A 102 0.27 -3.47 -23.42
CA LEU A 102 0.78 -3.14 -22.08
C LEU A 102 2.29 -3.36 -21.99
N ASP A 103 2.81 -4.50 -22.46
CA ASP A 103 4.26 -4.79 -22.47
C ASP A 103 5.05 -3.73 -23.23
N LYS A 104 4.53 -3.28 -24.38
CA LYS A 104 5.17 -2.23 -25.17
C LYS A 104 5.13 -0.88 -24.46
N ALA A 105 3.98 -0.52 -23.88
CA ALA A 105 3.79 0.74 -23.18
C ALA A 105 4.66 0.84 -21.91
N THR A 106 4.85 -0.27 -21.19
CA THR A 106 5.57 -0.30 -19.92
C THR A 106 7.03 -0.76 -20.03
N SER A 107 7.48 -1.16 -21.24
CA SER A 107 8.86 -1.60 -21.50
C SER A 107 9.94 -0.62 -20.99
N PRO A 108 9.82 0.71 -21.17
CA PRO A 108 10.83 1.65 -20.66
C PRO A 108 10.98 1.56 -19.14
N LEU A 109 9.86 1.50 -18.41
CA LEU A 109 9.84 1.36 -16.96
C LEU A 109 10.42 0.01 -16.52
N TRP A 110 9.98 -1.09 -17.14
CA TRP A 110 10.45 -2.42 -16.79
C TRP A 110 11.94 -2.61 -17.03
N SER A 111 12.49 -2.04 -18.11
CA SER A 111 13.94 -2.10 -18.40
C SER A 111 14.81 -1.49 -17.30
N ARG A 112 14.23 -0.59 -16.49
CA ARG A 112 14.88 0.09 -15.37
C ARG A 112 14.19 -0.20 -14.04
N SER A 113 13.51 -1.35 -13.93
CA SER A 113 12.70 -1.70 -12.76
C SER A 113 13.46 -1.59 -11.44
N ASP A 114 14.70 -2.07 -11.38
CA ASP A 114 15.52 -1.98 -10.16
C ASP A 114 15.90 -0.54 -9.82
N ASP A 115 16.27 0.25 -10.82
CA ASP A 115 16.64 1.65 -10.64
C ASP A 115 15.43 2.48 -10.22
N PHE A 116 14.28 2.26 -10.87
CA PHE A 116 13.01 2.87 -10.50
C PHE A 116 12.68 2.59 -9.02
N MET A 117 12.67 1.33 -8.61
CA MET A 117 12.35 0.99 -7.21
C MET A 117 13.35 1.61 -6.22
N ARG A 118 14.66 1.60 -6.53
CA ARG A 118 15.68 2.18 -5.64
C ARG A 118 15.54 3.70 -5.52
N VAL A 119 15.32 4.39 -6.63
CA VAL A 119 15.09 5.84 -6.65
C VAL A 119 13.83 6.17 -5.88
N THR A 120 12.73 5.44 -6.09
CA THR A 120 11.48 5.72 -5.38
C THR A 120 11.56 5.40 -3.89
N PHE A 121 12.27 4.33 -3.49
CA PHE A 121 12.53 4.06 -2.08
C PHE A 121 13.40 5.14 -1.45
N GLY A 122 14.48 5.55 -2.11
CA GLY A 122 15.31 6.66 -1.65
C GLY A 122 14.49 7.95 -1.49
N ALA A 123 13.68 8.30 -2.50
CA ALA A 123 12.80 9.48 -2.46
C ALA A 123 11.75 9.38 -1.35
N PHE A 124 11.15 8.22 -1.14
CA PHE A 124 10.21 7.96 -0.05
C PHE A 124 10.86 8.18 1.32
N PHE A 125 12.04 7.59 1.57
CA PHE A 125 12.75 7.75 2.84
C PHE A 125 13.22 9.20 3.07
N VAL A 126 13.56 9.93 2.01
CA VAL A 126 13.82 11.38 2.09
C VAL A 126 12.53 12.16 2.40
N ALA A 127 11.40 11.79 1.81
CA ALA A 127 10.13 12.45 2.04
C ALA A 127 9.66 12.28 3.49
N ILE A 128 9.73 11.07 4.06
CA ILE A 128 9.38 10.85 5.47
C ILE A 128 10.39 11.48 6.44
N PHE A 129 11.66 11.60 6.06
CA PHE A 129 12.63 12.42 6.80
C PHE A 129 12.22 13.89 6.81
N ALA A 130 11.78 14.43 5.67
CA ALA A 130 11.32 15.81 5.55
C ALA A 130 10.00 16.08 6.29
N VAL A 131 9.11 15.08 6.37
CA VAL A 131 7.93 15.14 7.25
C VAL A 131 8.36 15.20 8.71
N GLY A 132 9.34 14.38 9.10
CA GLY A 132 9.89 14.35 10.45
C GLY A 132 8.92 13.76 11.49
N GLY A 133 9.47 13.28 12.61
CA GLY A 133 8.67 12.78 13.73
C GLY A 133 7.78 11.58 13.40
N VAL A 134 8.21 10.73 12.45
CA VAL A 134 7.44 9.55 12.02
C VAL A 134 8.31 8.29 11.77
N TYR A 135 7.75 7.11 11.99
CA TYR A 135 8.29 5.79 11.66
C TYR A 135 7.70 5.27 10.35
N LEU A 136 8.54 5.07 9.34
CA LEU A 136 8.28 4.32 8.10
C LEU A 136 7.09 4.80 7.23
N THR A 137 6.17 5.57 7.76
CA THR A 137 4.95 6.12 7.17
C THR A 137 4.59 7.36 7.99
N PRO A 138 3.91 8.36 7.42
CA PRO A 138 3.45 9.51 8.19
C PRO A 138 2.55 9.16 9.39
N ASP A 139 1.91 7.98 9.40
CA ASP A 139 0.93 7.53 10.41
C ASP A 139 1.55 7.30 11.79
N LEU A 140 2.72 6.68 11.80
CA LEU A 140 3.36 6.21 13.03
C LEU A 140 4.22 7.35 13.57
N LYS A 141 3.69 8.17 14.47
CA LYS A 141 4.37 9.30 15.09
C LYS A 141 5.45 8.89 16.08
N THR A 142 6.45 9.75 16.23
CA THR A 142 7.50 9.64 17.24
C THR A 142 8.06 11.00 17.61
N ASN A 143 8.49 11.14 18.86
CA ASN A 143 9.17 12.35 19.34
C ASN A 143 10.70 12.28 19.14
N SER A 144 11.25 11.16 18.67
CA SER A 144 12.71 10.99 18.53
C SER A 144 13.20 11.37 17.13
N GLU A 145 13.98 12.45 17.06
CA GLU A 145 14.62 12.90 15.81
C GLU A 145 15.61 11.88 15.24
N VAL A 146 16.20 11.03 16.10
CA VAL A 146 17.14 9.98 15.68
C VAL A 146 16.50 9.02 14.67
N ILE A 147 15.19 8.77 14.79
CA ILE A 147 14.44 7.94 13.84
C ILE A 147 14.38 8.61 12.47
N SER A 148 14.16 9.92 12.42
CA SER A 148 14.15 10.67 11.16
C SER A 148 15.51 10.58 10.48
N TRP A 149 16.60 10.81 11.22
CA TRP A 149 17.96 10.65 10.69
C TRP A 149 18.29 9.22 10.25
N ALA A 150 17.80 8.21 10.97
CA ALA A 150 17.94 6.81 10.57
C ALA A 150 17.26 6.53 9.23
N GLN A 151 16.09 7.12 8.97
CA GLN A 151 15.39 7.01 7.68
C GLN A 151 16.19 7.66 6.55
N LEU A 152 16.82 8.82 6.79
CA LEU A 152 17.70 9.44 5.80
C LEU A 152 18.93 8.56 5.51
N LEU A 153 19.50 7.91 6.53
CA LEU A 153 20.59 6.95 6.34
C LEU A 153 20.13 5.74 5.50
N ILE A 154 18.93 5.21 5.75
CA ILE A 154 18.32 4.16 4.92
C ILE A 154 18.23 4.63 3.47
N ALA A 155 17.77 5.87 3.22
CA ALA A 155 17.70 6.43 1.87
C ALA A 155 19.05 6.39 1.14
N ALA A 156 20.13 6.79 1.82
CA ALA A 156 21.48 6.74 1.26
C ALA A 156 21.95 5.29 1.00
N CYS A 157 21.65 4.37 1.91
CA CYS A 157 22.06 2.97 1.80
C CYS A 157 21.34 2.21 0.67
N VAL A 158 20.18 2.66 0.18
CA VAL A 158 19.43 1.98 -0.89
C VAL A 158 20.16 2.05 -2.25
N PHE A 159 21.02 3.03 -2.50
CA PHE A 159 21.62 3.23 -3.83
C PHE A 159 22.80 2.30 -4.16
N SER A 160 23.49 1.74 -3.15
CA SER A 160 24.59 0.81 -3.37
C SER A 160 24.17 -0.63 -3.05
N ARG A 161 24.49 -1.57 -3.96
CA ARG A 161 24.20 -3.00 -3.76
C ARG A 161 24.82 -3.55 -2.46
N ARG A 162 25.96 -3.02 -2.04
CA ARG A 162 26.64 -3.45 -0.81
C ARG A 162 25.94 -2.96 0.46
N THR A 163 25.26 -1.83 0.39
CA THR A 163 24.59 -1.21 1.55
C THR A 163 23.09 -1.50 1.61
N MET A 164 22.48 -2.06 0.55
CA MET A 164 21.08 -2.48 0.57
C MET A 164 20.70 -3.44 1.71
N PRO A 165 21.52 -4.43 2.08
CA PRO A 165 21.21 -5.26 3.26
C PRO A 165 21.16 -4.45 4.56
N ILE A 166 21.98 -3.40 4.68
CA ILE A 166 21.96 -2.49 5.83
C ILE A 166 20.65 -1.68 5.83
N ALA A 167 20.25 -1.14 4.67
CA ALA A 167 18.94 -0.47 4.54
C ALA A 167 17.78 -1.41 4.91
N ALA A 168 17.81 -2.65 4.45
CA ALA A 168 16.80 -3.66 4.82
C ALA A 168 16.76 -3.92 6.33
N GLY A 169 17.93 -4.08 6.96
CA GLY A 169 18.04 -4.21 8.41
C GLY A 169 17.51 -2.99 9.15
N GLY A 170 17.79 -1.78 8.64
CA GLY A 170 17.27 -0.52 9.19
C GLY A 170 15.75 -0.43 9.14
N ILE A 171 15.12 -0.85 8.04
CA ILE A 171 13.65 -0.88 7.93
C ILE A 171 13.03 -1.81 8.98
N ILE A 172 13.58 -3.02 9.12
CA ILE A 172 13.10 -3.97 10.13
C ILE A 172 13.35 -3.46 11.54
N ALA A 173 14.51 -2.85 11.80
CA ALA A 173 14.83 -2.26 13.10
C ALA A 173 13.85 -1.12 13.45
N LEU A 174 13.53 -0.23 12.51
CA LEU A 174 12.54 0.83 12.72
C LEU A 174 11.15 0.27 13.03
N TRP A 175 10.74 -0.79 12.31
CA TRP A 175 9.47 -1.46 12.61
C TRP A 175 9.46 -2.07 14.02
N VAL A 176 10.56 -2.71 14.45
CA VAL A 176 10.68 -3.26 15.81
C VAL A 176 10.70 -2.15 16.86
N VAL A 177 11.36 -1.02 16.61
CA VAL A 177 11.38 0.12 17.54
C VAL A 177 10.00 0.75 17.67
N ALA A 178 9.22 0.81 16.59
CA ALA A 178 7.85 1.33 16.61
C ALA A 178 6.90 0.53 17.53
N LEU A 179 7.21 -0.74 17.85
CA LEU A 179 6.47 -1.52 18.86
C LEU A 179 6.52 -0.94 20.28
N ARG A 180 7.36 0.07 20.54
CA ARG A 180 7.37 0.79 21.81
C ARG A 180 6.19 1.75 21.96
N ASP A 181 5.76 2.33 20.84
CA ASP A 181 4.76 3.38 20.81
C ASP A 181 3.41 2.88 20.26
N TYR A 182 3.42 1.72 19.59
CA TYR A 182 2.27 1.17 18.89
C TYR A 182 2.14 -0.34 19.11
N ASP A 183 0.91 -0.81 19.12
CA ASP A 183 0.62 -2.23 19.28
C ASP A 183 1.05 -3.07 18.07
N LEU A 184 1.40 -4.33 18.35
CA LEU A 184 1.74 -5.31 17.33
C LEU A 184 0.64 -5.44 16.27
N PHE A 185 -0.63 -5.50 16.69
CA PHE A 185 -1.76 -5.66 15.75
C PHE A 185 -1.85 -4.48 14.77
N HIS A 186 -1.69 -3.26 15.28
CA HIS A 186 -1.65 -2.05 14.46
C HIS A 186 -0.45 -2.05 13.50
N LEU A 187 0.72 -2.55 13.94
CA LEU A 187 1.94 -2.58 13.14
C LEU A 187 1.94 -3.62 12.01
N LEU A 188 1.02 -4.60 12.03
CA LEU A 188 0.95 -5.63 10.99
C LEU A 188 0.58 -5.08 9.62
N ASP A 189 -0.25 -4.03 9.60
CA ASP A 189 -0.62 -3.30 8.40
C ASP A 189 0.61 -2.80 7.64
N TYR A 190 1.61 -2.34 8.40
CA TYR A 190 2.87 -1.81 7.87
C TYR A 190 3.95 -2.91 7.74
N LEU A 191 3.83 -4.03 8.47
CA LEU A 191 4.81 -5.11 8.47
C LEU A 191 4.88 -5.80 7.11
N ALA A 192 3.75 -6.16 6.51
CA ALA A 192 3.73 -6.89 5.24
C ALA A 192 4.43 -6.10 4.12
N LEU A 193 4.23 -4.78 4.10
CA LEU A 193 4.91 -3.88 3.18
C LEU A 193 6.39 -3.68 3.55
N GLY A 194 6.71 -3.42 4.83
CA GLY A 194 8.07 -3.21 5.32
C GLY A 194 8.98 -4.43 5.10
N VAL A 195 8.48 -5.63 5.40
CA VAL A 195 9.15 -6.92 5.12
C VAL A 195 9.26 -7.16 3.62
N GLY A 196 8.23 -6.79 2.84
CA GLY A 196 8.27 -6.85 1.37
C GLY A 196 9.41 -6.01 0.79
N VAL A 197 9.57 -4.78 1.26
CA VAL A 197 10.67 -3.87 0.86
C VAL A 197 12.02 -4.37 1.32
N ALA A 198 12.16 -4.76 2.59
CA ALA A 198 13.40 -5.30 3.13
C ALA A 198 13.84 -6.57 2.38
N GLY A 199 12.90 -7.49 2.13
CA GLY A 199 13.12 -8.69 1.34
C GLY A 199 13.52 -8.39 -0.11
N TYR A 200 12.91 -7.38 -0.73
CA TYR A 200 13.35 -6.90 -2.04
C TYR A 200 14.80 -6.41 -2.02
N LEU A 201 15.19 -5.57 -1.06
CA LEU A 201 16.55 -5.01 -0.97
C LEU A 201 17.62 -6.10 -0.77
N VAL A 202 17.34 -7.10 0.07
CA VAL A 202 18.22 -8.26 0.27
C VAL A 202 18.33 -9.10 -1.00
N LEU A 203 17.22 -9.41 -1.67
CA LEU A 203 17.25 -10.22 -2.89
C LEU A 203 17.85 -9.46 -4.08
N ALA A 204 17.66 -8.15 -4.16
CA ALA A 204 18.23 -7.29 -5.19
C ALA A 204 19.75 -7.13 -5.05
N SER A 205 20.28 -7.19 -3.83
CA SER A 205 21.72 -7.12 -3.57
C SER A 205 22.45 -8.45 -3.82
N THR A 206 21.77 -9.58 -3.62
CA THR A 206 22.34 -10.94 -3.76
C THR A 206 22.88 -11.24 -5.16
N ASP A 207 24.07 -11.83 -5.28
CA ASP A 207 24.68 -12.22 -6.58
C ASP A 207 24.15 -13.51 -7.19
N ASN A 208 23.48 -14.34 -6.40
CA ASN A 208 22.84 -15.54 -6.89
C ASN A 208 21.62 -15.18 -7.78
N PRO A 209 21.65 -15.51 -9.09
CA PRO A 209 20.59 -15.13 -10.02
C PRO A 209 19.23 -15.74 -9.68
N LYS A 210 19.20 -16.93 -9.04
CA LYS A 210 17.95 -17.60 -8.63
C LYS A 210 17.21 -16.83 -7.54
N TRP A 211 17.93 -16.26 -6.59
CA TRP A 211 17.37 -15.45 -5.52
C TRP A 211 16.99 -14.06 -6.02
N ARG A 212 17.87 -13.43 -6.81
CA ARG A 212 17.61 -12.11 -7.41
C ARG A 212 16.36 -12.10 -8.28
N ALA A 213 16.07 -13.18 -9.01
CA ALA A 213 14.85 -13.32 -9.81
C ALA A 213 13.54 -13.21 -8.99
N ARG A 214 13.57 -13.48 -7.67
CA ARG A 214 12.39 -13.46 -6.79
C ARG A 214 12.12 -12.11 -6.13
N ARG A 215 13.00 -11.10 -6.32
CA ARG A 215 12.90 -9.81 -5.61
C ARG A 215 11.55 -9.11 -5.79
N PHE A 216 11.05 -9.03 -7.03
CA PHE A 216 9.75 -8.42 -7.33
C PHE A 216 8.58 -9.29 -6.88
N LEU A 217 8.78 -10.61 -6.82
CA LEU A 217 7.77 -11.52 -6.31
C LEU A 217 7.52 -11.27 -4.82
N VAL A 218 8.57 -11.16 -4.01
CA VAL A 218 8.45 -10.85 -2.57
C VAL A 218 7.74 -9.52 -2.35
N LEU A 219 8.14 -8.49 -3.10
CA LEU A 219 7.54 -7.16 -3.01
C LEU A 219 6.05 -7.17 -3.36
N ARG A 220 5.68 -7.90 -4.42
CA ARG A 220 4.28 -8.07 -4.84
C ARG A 220 3.45 -8.81 -3.80
N TRP A 221 4.00 -9.85 -3.18
CA TRP A 221 3.32 -10.54 -2.07
C TRP A 221 3.15 -9.64 -0.85
N GLY A 222 4.16 -8.84 -0.51
CA GLY A 222 4.07 -7.87 0.59
C GLY A 222 2.94 -6.87 0.40
N VAL A 223 2.85 -6.23 -0.78
CA VAL A 223 1.77 -5.29 -1.11
C VAL A 223 0.41 -5.99 -1.17
N ALA A 224 0.31 -7.15 -1.80
CA ALA A 224 -0.96 -7.88 -1.88
C ALA A 224 -1.51 -8.25 -0.50
N ILE A 225 -0.65 -8.77 0.39
CA ILE A 225 -1.04 -9.11 1.76
C ILE A 225 -1.42 -7.86 2.54
N ALA A 226 -0.62 -6.79 2.45
CA ALA A 226 -0.91 -5.53 3.15
C ALA A 226 -2.29 -4.95 2.76
N LEU A 227 -2.58 -4.90 1.45
CA LEU A 227 -3.86 -4.39 0.95
C LEU A 227 -5.04 -5.29 1.35
N MET A 228 -4.89 -6.61 1.24
CA MET A 228 -5.94 -7.54 1.68
C MET A 228 -6.17 -7.46 3.19
N TRP A 229 -5.11 -7.37 3.98
CA TRP A 229 -5.21 -7.25 5.44
C TRP A 229 -5.90 -5.95 5.85
N SER A 230 -5.44 -4.79 5.34
CA SER A 230 -6.03 -3.49 5.64
C SER A 230 -7.51 -3.39 5.21
N SER A 231 -7.89 -4.02 4.10
CA SER A 231 -9.29 -4.01 3.65
C SER A 231 -10.26 -4.70 4.62
N LEU A 232 -9.76 -5.58 5.51
CA LEU A 232 -10.60 -6.25 6.51
C LEU A 232 -11.16 -5.28 7.55
N GLU A 233 -10.54 -4.12 7.75
CA GLU A 233 -11.04 -3.08 8.67
C GLU A 233 -12.44 -2.60 8.28
N LYS A 234 -12.77 -2.56 6.98
CA LYS A 234 -14.11 -2.18 6.50
C LYS A 234 -15.19 -3.21 6.87
N PHE A 235 -14.78 -4.44 7.20
CA PHE A 235 -15.67 -5.49 7.70
C PHE A 235 -15.68 -5.56 9.22
N ALA A 236 -14.51 -5.38 9.84
CA ALA A 236 -14.35 -5.43 11.30
C ALA A 236 -14.95 -4.19 11.98
N TYR A 237 -14.79 -3.01 11.39
CA TYR A 237 -15.15 -1.72 11.96
C TYR A 237 -15.79 -0.78 10.92
N PRO A 238 -16.93 -1.17 10.30
CA PRO A 238 -17.58 -0.34 9.28
C PRO A 238 -17.89 1.08 9.77
N ASN A 239 -18.23 1.23 11.06
CA ASN A 239 -18.56 2.51 11.68
C ASN A 239 -17.39 3.51 11.68
N TRP A 240 -16.13 3.05 11.65
CA TRP A 240 -14.96 3.94 11.56
C TRP A 240 -14.92 4.73 10.25
N PHE A 241 -15.64 4.28 9.23
CA PHE A 241 -15.70 4.93 7.92
C PHE A 241 -16.91 5.88 7.79
N TYR A 242 -17.81 5.93 8.77
CA TYR A 242 -19.03 6.75 8.68
C TYR A 242 -18.71 8.25 8.67
N PRO A 243 -17.86 8.78 9.57
CA PRO A 243 -17.52 10.20 9.54
C PRO A 243 -16.91 10.63 8.21
N LEU A 244 -16.02 9.80 7.64
CA LEU A 244 -15.41 10.06 6.34
C LEU A 244 -16.43 10.13 5.21
N VAL A 245 -17.41 9.22 5.19
CA VAL A 245 -18.45 9.21 4.16
C VAL A 245 -19.38 10.41 4.30
N GLU A 246 -19.64 10.86 5.53
CA GLU A 246 -20.46 12.05 5.81
C GLU A 246 -19.73 13.34 5.42
N GLU A 247 -18.43 13.45 5.71
CA GLU A 247 -17.59 14.60 5.36
C GLU A 247 -17.35 14.68 3.83
N LYS A 248 -17.12 13.52 3.19
CA LYS A 248 -16.74 13.41 1.77
C LYS A 248 -17.72 12.52 1.00
N PRO A 249 -18.99 12.94 0.83
CA PRO A 249 -20.04 12.11 0.24
C PRO A 249 -19.80 11.73 -1.22
N PHE A 250 -18.94 12.48 -1.93
CA PHE A 250 -18.56 12.14 -3.31
C PHE A 250 -17.83 10.79 -3.40
N LEU A 251 -17.21 10.31 -2.32
CA LEU A 251 -16.51 9.02 -2.28
C LEU A 251 -17.43 7.83 -2.56
N THR A 252 -18.72 7.95 -2.24
CA THR A 252 -19.68 6.85 -2.43
C THR A 252 -20.29 6.79 -3.82
N PHE A 253 -19.96 7.73 -4.71
CA PHE A 253 -20.60 7.88 -6.02
C PHE A 253 -22.14 7.95 -5.94
N GLY A 254 -22.67 8.52 -4.84
CA GLY A 254 -24.11 8.63 -4.60
C GLY A 254 -24.77 7.38 -4.01
N MET A 255 -23.99 6.33 -3.71
CA MET A 255 -24.50 5.15 -3.01
C MET A 255 -24.66 5.42 -1.50
N PRO A 256 -25.64 4.80 -0.83
CA PRO A 256 -25.73 4.82 0.63
C PRO A 256 -24.48 4.20 1.28
N ARG A 257 -24.07 4.71 2.45
CA ARG A 257 -22.89 4.24 3.18
C ARG A 257 -22.90 2.73 3.47
N ASP A 258 -24.07 2.19 3.81
CA ASP A 258 -24.26 0.77 4.15
C ASP A 258 -24.15 -0.16 2.93
N VAL A 259 -24.25 0.42 1.72
CA VAL A 259 -23.98 -0.25 0.45
C VAL A 259 -22.50 -0.10 0.10
N PHE A 260 -21.99 1.13 0.17
CA PHE A 260 -20.65 1.49 -0.27
C PHE A 260 -19.55 0.81 0.56
N ILE A 261 -19.61 0.87 1.89
CA ILE A 261 -18.51 0.43 2.77
C ILE A 261 -18.20 -1.08 2.60
N PRO A 262 -19.20 -1.99 2.65
CA PRO A 262 -18.93 -3.42 2.43
C PRO A 262 -18.41 -3.70 1.01
N MET A 263 -18.95 -3.03 -0.01
CA MET A 263 -18.52 -3.21 -1.39
C MET A 263 -17.12 -2.65 -1.64
N ALA A 264 -16.75 -1.56 -0.99
CA ALA A 264 -15.41 -0.99 -1.02
C ALA A 264 -14.40 -1.96 -0.35
N GLY A 265 -14.73 -2.52 0.81
CA GLY A 265 -13.91 -3.56 1.46
C GLY A 265 -13.67 -4.77 0.56
N VAL A 266 -14.72 -5.28 -0.10
CA VAL A 266 -14.59 -6.39 -1.05
C VAL A 266 -13.72 -5.99 -2.24
N SER A 267 -13.92 -4.79 -2.79
CA SER A 267 -13.16 -4.30 -3.93
C SER A 267 -11.67 -4.18 -3.60
N GLU A 268 -11.31 -3.59 -2.47
CA GLU A 268 -9.93 -3.47 -2.01
C GLU A 268 -9.29 -4.83 -1.77
N PHE A 269 -9.98 -5.72 -1.04
CA PHE A 269 -9.49 -7.08 -0.77
C PHE A 269 -9.20 -7.83 -2.08
N THR A 270 -10.17 -7.81 -2.99
CA THR A 270 -10.06 -8.57 -4.24
C THR A 270 -9.08 -7.96 -5.23
N LEU A 271 -8.92 -6.63 -5.25
CA LEU A 271 -7.86 -5.98 -6.02
C LEU A 271 -6.47 -6.35 -5.48
N GLY A 272 -6.29 -6.41 -4.16
CA GLY A 272 -5.08 -6.93 -3.51
C GLY A 272 -4.80 -8.39 -3.89
N PHE A 273 -5.82 -9.26 -3.82
CA PHE A 273 -5.73 -10.65 -4.29
C PHE A 273 -5.41 -10.73 -5.80
N GLY A 274 -6.01 -9.87 -6.61
CA GLY A 274 -5.81 -9.80 -8.05
C GLY A 274 -4.35 -9.58 -8.43
N LEU A 275 -3.58 -8.86 -7.61
CA LEU A 275 -2.13 -8.69 -7.80
C LEU A 275 -1.38 -10.03 -7.84
N LEU A 276 -1.92 -11.09 -7.24
CA LEU A 276 -1.30 -12.42 -7.18
C LEU A 276 -1.77 -13.36 -8.30
N TRP A 277 -2.71 -12.92 -9.14
CA TRP A 277 -3.38 -13.77 -10.11
C TRP A 277 -2.73 -13.76 -11.51
N THR A 278 -3.51 -14.09 -12.55
CA THR A 278 -3.06 -14.13 -13.94
C THR A 278 -2.55 -12.74 -14.41
N PRO A 279 -1.67 -12.67 -15.43
CA PRO A 279 -1.02 -11.43 -15.84
C PRO A 279 -1.99 -10.28 -16.13
N LEU A 280 -3.13 -10.53 -16.78
CA LEU A 280 -4.09 -9.48 -17.11
C LEU A 280 -4.85 -9.02 -15.87
N VAL A 281 -5.36 -9.94 -15.04
CA VAL A 281 -6.01 -9.60 -13.77
C VAL A 281 -5.05 -8.80 -12.88
N ARG A 282 -3.82 -9.28 -12.71
CA ARG A 282 -2.77 -8.62 -11.92
C ARG A 282 -2.54 -7.18 -12.36
N ARG A 283 -2.35 -6.95 -13.65
CA ARG A 283 -2.06 -5.62 -14.19
C ARG A 283 -3.26 -4.70 -14.12
N LEU A 284 -4.45 -5.19 -14.43
CA LEU A 284 -5.68 -4.41 -14.30
C LEU A 284 -5.95 -4.05 -12.85
N SER A 285 -5.76 -4.98 -11.90
CA SER A 285 -5.88 -4.69 -10.47
C SER A 285 -4.88 -3.63 -10.01
N ALA A 286 -3.61 -3.71 -10.47
CA ALA A 286 -2.61 -2.70 -10.16
C ALA A 286 -2.97 -1.32 -10.73
N VAL A 287 -3.47 -1.26 -11.97
CA VAL A 287 -3.94 -0.01 -12.60
C VAL A 287 -5.16 0.54 -11.86
N SER A 288 -6.14 -0.28 -11.51
CA SER A 288 -7.31 0.15 -10.74
C SER A 288 -6.92 0.72 -9.38
N LEU A 289 -6.02 0.06 -8.65
CA LEU A 289 -5.51 0.55 -7.37
C LEU A 289 -4.73 1.87 -7.54
N LEU A 290 -3.91 1.99 -8.59
CA LEU A 290 -3.23 3.26 -8.90
C LEU A 290 -4.25 4.38 -9.14
N VAL A 291 -5.29 4.14 -9.94
CA VAL A 291 -6.34 5.13 -10.16
C VAL A 291 -6.98 5.54 -8.85
N ILE A 292 -7.37 4.57 -8.00
CA ILE A 292 -7.97 4.84 -6.69
C ILE A 292 -7.03 5.69 -5.82
N PHE A 293 -5.77 5.26 -5.61
CA PHE A 293 -4.81 6.00 -4.79
C PHE A 293 -4.50 7.40 -5.35
N PHE A 294 -4.29 7.54 -6.67
CA PHE A 294 -4.07 8.87 -7.26
C PHE A 294 -5.29 9.78 -7.13
N THR A 295 -6.49 9.24 -7.29
CA THR A 295 -7.72 10.02 -7.09
C THR A 295 -7.94 10.39 -5.64
N ALA A 296 -7.48 9.55 -4.69
CA ALA A 296 -7.52 9.83 -3.26
C ALA A 296 -6.56 10.98 -2.88
N VAL A 297 -5.38 11.06 -3.50
CA VAL A 297 -4.41 12.14 -3.22
C VAL A 297 -4.99 13.55 -3.46
N TYR A 298 -5.93 13.72 -4.38
CA TYR A 298 -6.51 15.05 -4.67
C TYR A 298 -7.29 15.64 -3.48
N PRO A 299 -8.30 14.96 -2.91
CA PRO A 299 -9.01 15.43 -1.72
C PRO A 299 -8.26 15.23 -0.38
N PHE A 300 -7.16 14.48 -0.36
CA PHE A 300 -6.45 14.09 0.88
C PHE A 300 -5.03 14.67 1.02
N GLY A 301 -4.48 15.23 -0.06
CA GLY A 301 -3.30 16.08 -0.02
C GLY A 301 -1.95 15.37 0.03
N ARG A 302 -0.91 16.14 0.36
CA ARG A 302 0.50 15.71 0.24
C ARG A 302 0.89 14.58 1.19
N ILE A 303 0.31 14.54 2.38
CA ILE A 303 0.70 13.53 3.38
C ILE A 303 0.15 12.16 2.98
N ASP A 304 -1.06 12.13 2.39
CA ASP A 304 -1.61 10.94 1.74
C ASP A 304 -0.67 10.40 0.65
N LEU A 305 -0.22 11.29 -0.23
CA LEU A 305 0.73 10.94 -1.29
C LEU A 305 2.01 10.34 -0.71
N VAL A 306 2.57 10.90 0.36
CA VAL A 306 3.77 10.37 1.01
C VAL A 306 3.49 9.00 1.62
N GLY A 307 2.39 8.83 2.37
CA GLY A 307 2.01 7.55 2.99
C GLY A 307 1.83 6.42 1.96
N HIS A 308 1.20 6.74 0.83
CA HIS A 308 0.93 5.75 -0.21
C HIS A 308 2.02 5.64 -1.29
N ALA A 309 3.02 6.53 -1.32
CA ALA A 309 4.03 6.58 -2.38
C ALA A 309 4.75 5.25 -2.57
N LEU A 310 5.06 4.54 -1.48
CA LEU A 310 5.74 3.25 -1.53
C LEU A 310 4.85 2.18 -2.20
N ILE A 311 3.58 2.08 -1.79
CA ILE A 311 2.59 1.16 -2.36
C ILE A 311 2.38 1.49 -3.85
N MET A 312 2.14 2.76 -4.18
CA MET A 312 1.96 3.23 -5.55
C MET A 312 3.16 2.89 -6.44
N ALA A 313 4.38 3.05 -5.95
CA ALA A 313 5.59 2.67 -6.69
C ALA A 313 5.60 1.18 -7.05
N VAL A 314 5.28 0.31 -6.09
CA VAL A 314 5.17 -1.13 -6.34
C VAL A 314 4.04 -1.43 -7.31
N LEU A 315 2.90 -0.74 -7.23
CA LEU A 315 1.79 -0.93 -8.17
C LEU A 315 2.18 -0.54 -9.60
N PHE A 316 2.95 0.54 -9.80
CA PHE A 316 3.51 0.87 -11.12
C PHE A 316 4.39 -0.25 -11.66
N LEU A 317 5.24 -0.82 -10.80
CA LEU A 317 6.08 -1.97 -11.17
C LEU A 317 5.22 -3.20 -11.52
N ILE A 318 4.18 -3.52 -10.75
CA ILE A 318 3.29 -4.66 -11.01
C ILE A 318 2.50 -4.46 -12.30
N ALA A 319 2.00 -3.25 -12.56
CA ALA A 319 1.37 -2.88 -13.81
C ALA A 319 2.34 -3.03 -15.00
N ALA A 320 3.63 -2.76 -14.79
CA ALA A 320 4.67 -2.91 -15.79
C ALA A 320 5.14 -4.36 -16.00
N ASP A 321 4.93 -5.28 -15.07
CA ASP A 321 5.53 -6.62 -15.06
C ASP A 321 5.11 -7.50 -16.25
N PRO A 322 5.99 -7.72 -17.26
CA PRO A 322 5.71 -8.48 -18.47
C PRO A 322 5.73 -9.99 -18.23
N CYS A 323 5.89 -10.44 -16.99
CA CYS A 323 5.91 -11.86 -16.70
C CYS A 323 4.54 -12.49 -16.99
N ARG A 324 4.46 -13.16 -18.14
CA ARG A 324 3.26 -13.89 -18.58
C ARG A 324 3.16 -15.30 -17.97
N ASP A 325 4.23 -15.77 -17.33
CA ASP A 325 4.28 -17.09 -16.72
C ASP A 325 3.62 -17.09 -15.33
N ALA A 326 2.49 -17.77 -15.20
CA ALA A 326 1.88 -18.11 -13.91
C ALA A 326 2.85 -18.85 -12.96
N ARG A 327 3.92 -19.46 -13.50
CA ARG A 327 4.97 -20.17 -12.76
C ARG A 327 5.96 -19.26 -12.03
N ALA A 328 6.15 -18.03 -12.49
CA ALA A 328 6.99 -17.06 -11.80
C ALA A 328 6.27 -16.39 -10.61
N ALA A 329 4.95 -16.56 -10.52
CA ALA A 329 4.11 -16.02 -9.46
C ALA A 329 4.10 -16.87 -8.17
N SER A 330 4.57 -18.13 -8.22
CA SER A 330 4.61 -19.01 -7.06
C SER A 330 5.99 -18.99 -6.40
N MET A 331 6.07 -18.40 -5.21
CA MET A 331 7.22 -18.59 -4.29
C MET A 331 7.34 -20.05 -3.83
N VAL A 332 6.28 -20.82 -4.08
CA VAL A 332 5.99 -22.09 -3.46
C VAL A 332 6.05 -23.18 -4.51
N LYS A 333 7.03 -24.07 -4.36
CA LYS A 333 7.19 -25.31 -5.13
C LYS A 333 6.13 -26.35 -4.72
N PHE A 334 4.86 -25.95 -4.52
CA PHE A 334 3.74 -26.88 -4.33
C PHE A 334 3.35 -27.43 -5.70
N ARG A 335 4.20 -28.32 -6.20
CA ARG A 335 4.18 -28.84 -7.56
C ARG A 335 3.03 -29.83 -7.83
N GLY A 336 2.26 -30.21 -6.80
CA GLY A 336 1.25 -31.27 -6.90
C GLY A 336 -0.16 -30.96 -6.40
N ALA A 337 -0.38 -29.88 -5.64
CA ALA A 337 -1.68 -29.65 -4.97
C ALA A 337 -2.39 -28.34 -5.37
N MET A 338 -1.71 -27.44 -6.09
CA MET A 338 -2.35 -26.21 -6.55
C MET A 338 -2.92 -26.45 -7.95
N PRO A 339 -4.25 -26.32 -8.15
CA PRO A 339 -4.83 -26.45 -9.47
C PRO A 339 -4.19 -25.40 -10.39
N LYS A 340 -3.87 -25.78 -11.63
CA LYS A 340 -3.16 -24.95 -12.60
C LYS A 340 -3.73 -23.52 -12.57
N ILE A 341 -2.97 -22.57 -12.03
CA ILE A 341 -3.31 -21.14 -11.98
C ILE A 341 -3.65 -20.75 -13.41
N GLY A 342 -4.92 -20.48 -13.65
CA GLY A 342 -5.45 -20.21 -14.99
C GLY A 342 -6.74 -20.96 -15.31
N ASN A 343 -7.10 -22.07 -14.64
CA ASN A 343 -8.43 -22.67 -14.79
C ASN A 343 -9.50 -21.78 -14.14
N LEU A 344 -10.64 -21.56 -14.80
CA LEU A 344 -11.72 -20.68 -14.30
C LEU A 344 -12.15 -21.04 -12.86
N VAL A 345 -12.16 -22.33 -12.54
CA VAL A 345 -12.53 -22.89 -11.23
C VAL A 345 -11.54 -22.50 -10.12
N THR A 346 -10.33 -22.06 -10.45
CA THR A 346 -9.32 -21.71 -9.44
C THR A 346 -9.51 -20.31 -8.88
N VAL A 347 -10.21 -19.41 -9.58
CA VAL A 347 -10.47 -18.04 -9.08
C VAL A 347 -11.31 -18.08 -7.81
N PRO A 348 -12.50 -18.71 -7.78
CA PRO A 348 -13.33 -18.72 -6.58
C PRO A 348 -12.66 -19.48 -5.43
N ALA A 349 -12.00 -20.60 -5.74
CA ALA A 349 -11.27 -21.39 -4.74
C ALA A 349 -10.10 -20.61 -4.13
N GLY A 350 -9.31 -19.91 -4.95
CA GLY A 350 -8.19 -19.08 -4.48
C GLY A 350 -8.65 -17.91 -3.62
N LEU A 351 -9.71 -17.22 -4.05
CA LEU A 351 -10.30 -16.13 -3.27
C LEU A 351 -10.88 -16.63 -1.94
N ALA A 352 -11.59 -17.76 -1.94
CA ALA A 352 -12.11 -18.38 -0.72
C ALA A 352 -10.99 -18.74 0.27
N VAL A 353 -9.89 -19.34 -0.22
CA VAL A 353 -8.72 -19.64 0.62
C VAL A 353 -8.10 -18.35 1.18
N ALA A 354 -7.92 -17.32 0.35
CA ALA A 354 -7.38 -16.03 0.81
C ALA A 354 -8.26 -15.40 1.89
N LEU A 355 -9.59 -15.38 1.70
CA LEU A 355 -10.55 -14.91 2.69
C LEU A 355 -10.46 -15.72 3.98
N VAL A 356 -10.52 -17.04 3.92
CA VAL A 356 -10.44 -17.90 5.11
C VAL A 356 -9.15 -17.65 5.88
N VAL A 357 -8.00 -17.63 5.20
CA VAL A 357 -6.69 -17.43 5.83
C VAL A 357 -6.58 -16.05 6.48
N LEU A 358 -6.95 -14.98 5.76
CA LEU A 358 -6.76 -13.63 6.29
C LEU A 358 -7.85 -13.21 7.28
N VAL A 359 -9.11 -13.60 7.10
CA VAL A 359 -10.16 -13.36 8.09
C VAL A 359 -9.88 -14.12 9.38
N SER A 360 -9.50 -15.41 9.28
CA SER A 360 -9.14 -16.17 10.48
C SER A 360 -7.89 -15.61 11.15
N GLY A 361 -6.91 -15.16 10.35
CA GLY A 361 -5.70 -14.51 10.86
C GLY A 361 -6.01 -13.20 11.57
N TYR A 362 -6.85 -12.35 10.99
CA TYR A 362 -7.19 -11.03 11.53
C TYR A 362 -8.01 -11.14 12.82
N TRP A 363 -9.16 -11.82 12.80
CA TRP A 363 -9.99 -11.99 14.00
C TRP A 363 -9.32 -12.87 15.04
N GLY A 364 -8.62 -13.93 14.62
CA GLY A 364 -7.91 -14.83 15.52
C GLY A 364 -6.79 -14.11 16.24
N LEU A 365 -5.96 -13.34 15.53
CA LEU A 365 -4.85 -12.62 16.13
C LEU A 365 -5.35 -11.51 17.06
N HIS A 366 -6.37 -10.75 16.64
CA HIS A 366 -7.02 -9.77 17.51
C HIS A 366 -7.52 -10.43 18.80
N GLY A 367 -8.26 -11.56 18.69
CA GLY A 367 -8.77 -12.30 19.84
C GLY A 367 -7.68 -12.87 20.74
N THR A 368 -6.52 -13.26 20.20
CA THR A 368 -5.39 -13.72 21.02
C THR A 368 -4.66 -12.60 21.75
N ILE A 369 -4.62 -11.39 21.18
CA ILE A 369 -3.91 -10.24 21.76
C ILE A 369 -4.81 -9.53 22.79
N TYR A 370 -6.07 -9.25 22.43
CA TYR A 370 -6.97 -8.40 23.22
C TYR A 370 -8.15 -9.16 23.86
N GLY A 371 -8.27 -10.47 23.62
CA GLY A 371 -9.43 -11.27 24.07
C GLY A 371 -10.67 -11.11 23.18
N ALA A 372 -11.67 -11.95 23.43
CA ALA A 372 -12.88 -12.04 22.59
C ALA A 372 -13.77 -10.77 22.64
N ASN A 373 -13.69 -10.01 23.74
CA ASN A 373 -14.46 -8.79 23.95
C ASN A 373 -13.65 -7.51 23.66
N GLY A 374 -12.39 -7.65 23.20
CA GLY A 374 -11.43 -6.55 23.14
C GLY A 374 -11.01 -6.06 24.52
N GLU A 375 -9.97 -5.23 24.55
CA GLU A 375 -9.64 -4.46 25.76
C GLU A 375 -10.39 -3.13 25.68
N TYR A 376 -11.27 -2.86 26.66
CA TYR A 376 -11.90 -1.54 26.80
C TYR A 376 -10.80 -0.54 27.15
N ALA A 377 -10.25 0.10 26.13
CA ALA A 377 -9.24 1.11 26.31
C ALA A 377 -9.92 2.38 26.87
N SER A 378 -9.32 3.00 27.88
CA SER A 378 -9.82 4.24 28.51
C SER A 378 -9.98 5.35 27.45
N PRO A 379 -10.86 6.35 27.62
CA PRO A 379 -11.06 7.43 26.63
C PRO A 379 -9.79 8.17 26.19
N THR A 380 -8.72 8.09 26.98
CA THR A 380 -7.36 8.56 26.67
C THR A 380 -6.59 7.73 25.63
N SER A 381 -7.18 6.64 25.13
CA SER A 381 -6.61 5.74 24.12
C SER A 381 -7.14 5.97 22.71
N GLU A 382 -8.08 6.90 22.53
CA GLU A 382 -8.48 7.35 21.20
C GLU A 382 -7.28 8.03 20.54
N ILE A 383 -6.70 7.33 19.57
CA ILE A 383 -5.65 7.91 18.73
C ILE A 383 -6.37 8.57 17.56
N SER A 384 -6.36 9.90 17.55
CA SER A 384 -6.67 10.68 16.36
C SER A 384 -5.36 11.07 15.69
N THR A 385 -5.31 10.94 14.38
CA THR A 385 -4.14 11.34 13.58
C THR A 385 -4.21 12.79 13.09
N HIS A 386 -5.27 13.52 13.44
CA HIS A 386 -5.51 14.92 13.09
C HIS A 386 -5.93 15.79 14.28
N SER A 387 -5.76 17.11 14.11
CA SER A 387 -6.21 18.12 15.07
C SER A 387 -7.73 18.21 15.06
N HIS A 388 -8.32 18.57 16.20
CA HIS A 388 -9.73 18.87 16.32
C HIS A 388 -10.15 19.97 15.32
N ASP A 389 -11.12 19.70 14.45
CA ASP A 389 -11.76 20.69 13.57
C ASP A 389 -12.90 21.39 14.33
N PRO A 390 -12.80 22.70 14.65
CA PRO A 390 -13.87 23.42 15.34
C PRO A 390 -15.14 23.63 14.49
N GLU A 391 -15.08 23.51 13.17
CA GLU A 391 -16.26 23.60 12.29
C GLU A 391 -17.03 22.27 12.22
N HIS A 392 -16.34 21.14 12.43
CA HIS A 392 -16.92 19.80 12.48
C HIS A 392 -16.30 19.03 13.66
N PRO A 393 -16.81 19.18 14.90
CA PRO A 393 -16.13 18.65 16.08
C PRO A 393 -16.05 17.11 16.06
N HIS A 394 -14.84 16.58 15.91
CA HIS A 394 -14.52 15.16 16.10
C HIS A 394 -13.06 14.98 16.58
N GLY A 395 -12.82 13.92 17.36
CA GLY A 395 -11.51 13.61 17.96
C GLY A 395 -11.31 14.19 19.37
N PRO A 396 -10.37 13.63 20.16
CA PRO A 396 -10.03 14.15 21.47
C PRO A 396 -9.38 15.54 21.33
N ALA A 397 -9.89 16.51 22.10
CA ALA A 397 -9.32 17.84 22.16
C ALA A 397 -7.85 17.78 22.61
N ALA A 398 -6.98 18.53 21.94
CA ALA A 398 -5.57 18.58 22.30
C ALA A 398 -5.41 19.08 23.76
N PRO A 399 -4.52 18.49 24.57
CA PRO A 399 -4.28 18.95 25.93
C PRO A 399 -3.66 20.36 25.88
N GLY A 400 -4.51 21.37 26.05
CA GLY A 400 -4.16 22.80 25.92
C GLY A 400 -5.31 23.69 25.46
N GLU A 401 -6.36 23.13 24.84
CA GLU A 401 -7.59 23.88 24.49
C GLU A 401 -8.61 23.83 25.63
N SER A 402 -8.21 24.33 26.80
CA SER A 402 -9.17 24.72 27.85
C SER A 402 -9.26 26.25 27.89
N GLY A 403 -10.32 26.82 27.32
CA GLY A 403 -10.47 28.27 27.36
C GLY A 403 -11.68 28.85 26.63
N GLY A 404 -12.88 28.65 27.17
CA GLY A 404 -14.07 29.32 26.67
C GLY A 404 -15.29 29.09 27.56
N ALA A 405 -15.19 29.40 28.85
CA ALA A 405 -16.34 29.43 29.74
C ALA A 405 -17.39 30.40 29.19
N VAL A 406 -18.51 29.88 28.68
CA VAL A 406 -19.72 30.68 28.48
C VAL A 406 -20.26 31.00 29.87
N GLY A 407 -19.86 32.17 30.37
CA GLY A 407 -20.31 32.71 31.63
C GLY A 407 -21.83 32.86 31.65
N SER A 408 -22.43 32.32 32.71
CA SER A 408 -23.80 32.62 33.08
C SER A 408 -23.95 34.14 33.26
N ASN A 409 -24.79 34.78 32.46
CA ASN A 409 -25.32 36.09 32.82
C ASN A 409 -26.80 35.94 33.20
N ARG A 410 -27.00 35.86 34.51
CA ARG A 410 -28.28 36.00 35.19
C ARG A 410 -28.33 37.44 35.70
N THR A 411 -29.14 38.30 35.08
CA THR A 411 -29.83 39.49 35.62
C THR A 411 -30.48 40.21 34.42
N GLY A 412 -31.75 40.63 34.41
CA GLY A 412 -32.82 40.57 35.38
C GLY A 412 -34.16 40.95 34.75
N SER A 413 -35.24 40.57 35.44
CA SER A 413 -36.50 41.30 35.62
C SER A 413 -36.91 42.34 34.54
N HIS A 414 -38.01 42.06 33.83
CA HIS A 414 -39.20 42.92 33.93
C HIS A 414 -40.48 42.18 33.53
N SER A 415 -41.44 42.25 34.45
CA SER A 415 -42.87 41.99 34.31
C SER A 415 -43.53 42.84 33.23
N HIS A 416 -44.54 42.31 32.54
CA HIS A 416 -45.91 42.88 32.51
C HIS A 416 -46.88 41.96 31.75
N HIS A 417 -47.95 41.61 32.47
CA HIS A 417 -49.27 41.08 32.07
C HIS A 417 -49.41 39.71 31.41
#